data_AF-A0A926I1B3-F1
#
_entry.id   AF-A0A926I1B3-F1
#
_cell.length_a   1.000
_cell.length_b   1.000
_cell.length_c   1.000
_cell.angle_alpha   90.00
_cell.angle_beta   90.00
_cell.angle_gamma   90.00
#
_symmetry.space_group_name_H-M   'P 1'
#
loop_
_entity.id
_entity.type
_entity.pdbx_description
1 polymer ?
#
loop_
_entity_poly.entity_id
_entity_poly.type
_entity_poly.pdbx_seq_one_letter_code
_entity_poly.pdbx_strand_id
1 'polypeptide(L)'
;MLHPSNYEIYTADTIKMEAEEQAYSSNIASIKTIVTSSVELGYGMDFELEFCKDGRWYTMEMKDTSFISLTGIIAAGTPHEIDYHIHDHYRTPLKAGRYRIVQEFSSEELGICYCAAEFVIQ
;
A
#
# COMPACT_ATOMS: atom_id res chain seq x y z
N MET A 1 8.77 -15.84 2.66
CA MET A 1 7.64 -16.67 3.14
C MET A 1 6.35 -15.86 2.92
N LEU A 2 5.17 -16.50 2.91
CA LEU A 2 3.88 -15.79 2.83
C LEU A 2 3.13 -15.99 4.15
N HIS A 3 2.69 -14.90 4.76
CA HIS A 3 1.92 -14.93 6.00
C HIS A 3 0.48 -14.50 5.71
N PRO A 4 -0.56 -15.09 6.34
CA PRO A 4 -1.92 -14.58 6.18
C PRO A 4 -1.98 -13.08 6.52
N SER A 5 -2.71 -12.31 5.70
CA SER A 5 -2.94 -10.90 6.00
C SER A 5 -3.63 -10.74 7.34
N ASN A 6 -3.14 -9.79 8.15
CA ASN A 6 -3.74 -9.45 9.44
C ASN A 6 -4.49 -8.11 9.39
N TYR A 7 -4.69 -7.54 8.19
CA TYR A 7 -5.27 -6.21 8.01
C TYR A 7 -6.77 -6.28 7.71
N GLU A 8 -7.54 -5.54 8.49
CA GLU A 8 -8.91 -5.17 8.14
C GLU A 8 -8.87 -3.88 7.32
N ILE A 9 -9.16 -3.99 6.02
CA ILE A 9 -9.05 -2.85 5.11
C ILE A 9 -10.23 -1.91 5.30
N TYR A 10 -9.93 -0.62 5.48
CA TYR A 10 -10.90 0.45 5.49
C TYR A 10 -11.58 0.59 4.12
N THR A 11 -12.91 0.58 4.11
CA THR A 11 -13.72 0.50 2.86
C THR A 11 -14.70 1.66 2.68
N ALA A 12 -14.74 2.62 3.60
CA ALA A 12 -15.62 3.78 3.47
C ALA A 12 -15.02 4.85 2.57
N ASP A 13 -15.87 5.65 1.92
CA ASP A 13 -15.48 6.68 0.94
C ASP A 13 -14.63 7.83 1.52
N THR A 14 -14.49 7.90 2.85
CA THR A 14 -13.70 8.93 3.56
C THR A 14 -12.24 8.92 3.17
N ILE A 15 -11.66 7.74 2.91
CA ILE A 15 -10.29 7.57 2.44
C ILE A 15 -10.33 6.62 1.25
N LYS A 16 -9.76 7.05 0.13
CA LYS A 16 -9.56 6.20 -1.06
C LYS A 16 -8.08 6.19 -1.41
N MET A 17 -7.57 5.02 -1.72
CA MET A 17 -6.20 4.80 -2.14
C MET A 17 -6.22 3.88 -3.35
N GLU A 18 -5.73 4.37 -4.48
CA GLU A 18 -5.77 3.66 -5.76
C GLU A 18 -4.37 3.66 -6.39
N ALA A 19 -3.97 2.54 -6.98
CA ALA A 19 -2.75 2.51 -7.79
C ALA A 19 -2.97 3.35 -9.06
N GLU A 20 -1.96 4.14 -9.44
CA GLU A 20 -1.99 4.98 -10.66
C GLU A 20 -2.25 4.11 -11.90
N GLU A 21 -1.67 2.91 -11.93
CA GLU A 21 -1.91 1.90 -12.95
C GLU A 21 -2.49 0.63 -12.34
N GLN A 22 -3.33 -0.06 -13.10
CA GLN A 22 -3.94 -1.33 -12.65
C GLN A 22 -3.10 -2.55 -13.00
N ALA A 23 -2.05 -2.37 -13.80
CA ALA A 23 -1.18 -3.42 -14.28
C ALA A 23 0.27 -2.95 -14.38
N TYR A 24 1.19 -3.76 -13.86
CA TYR A 24 2.62 -3.51 -13.91
C TYR A 24 3.39 -4.74 -14.40
N SER A 25 4.59 -4.53 -14.90
CA SER A 25 5.48 -5.64 -15.26
C SER A 25 6.06 -6.33 -14.02
N SER A 26 6.44 -7.59 -14.14
CA SER A 26 7.17 -8.34 -13.09
C SER A 26 8.45 -7.66 -12.55
N ASN A 27 9.07 -6.76 -13.31
CA ASN A 27 10.27 -6.00 -12.91
C ASN A 27 9.95 -4.57 -12.43
N ILE A 28 8.72 -4.29 -11.97
CA ILE A 28 8.30 -2.95 -11.53
C ILE A 28 9.16 -2.40 -10.40
N ALA A 29 9.83 -1.26 -10.62
CA ALA A 29 10.73 -0.65 -9.65
C ALA A 29 9.95 0.00 -8.49
N SER A 30 8.93 0.77 -8.82
CA SER A 30 8.06 1.44 -7.86
C SER A 30 6.62 1.48 -8.34
N ILE A 31 5.69 1.65 -7.40
CA ILE A 31 4.26 1.77 -7.67
C ILE A 31 3.81 3.08 -7.06
N LYS A 32 3.16 3.92 -7.87
CA LYS A 32 2.54 5.13 -7.38
C LYS A 32 1.08 4.88 -7.02
N THR A 33 0.63 5.44 -5.91
CA THR A 33 -0.80 5.51 -5.57
C THR A 33 -1.28 6.94 -5.43
N ILE A 34 -2.55 7.16 -5.75
CA ILE A 34 -3.26 8.40 -5.48
C ILE A 34 -4.15 8.17 -4.25
N VAL A 35 -3.94 8.97 -3.21
CA VAL A 35 -4.75 8.98 -1.99
C VAL A 35 -5.64 10.20 -2.01
N THR A 36 -6.95 10.01 -1.81
CA THR A 36 -7.90 11.09 -1.58
C THR A 36 -8.59 10.87 -0.24
N SER A 37 -8.74 11.94 0.52
CA SER A 37 -9.35 11.88 1.85
C SER A 37 -10.22 13.10 2.11
N SER A 38 -11.35 12.93 2.80
CA SER A 38 -12.13 14.06 3.29
C SER A 38 -11.70 14.56 4.68
N VAL A 39 -10.72 13.89 5.29
CA VAL A 39 -10.11 14.24 6.58
C VAL A 39 -8.59 14.34 6.43
N GLU A 40 -7.92 15.02 7.36
CA GLU A 40 -6.46 15.01 7.40
C GLU A 40 -5.95 13.61 7.80
N LEU A 41 -4.88 13.17 7.14
CA LEU A 41 -4.21 11.91 7.41
C LEU A 41 -2.72 12.12 7.69
N GLY A 42 -2.22 11.51 8.75
CA GLY A 42 -0.80 11.19 8.92
C GLY A 42 -0.48 9.82 8.33
N TYR A 43 0.74 9.63 7.82
CA TYR A 43 1.21 8.32 7.37
C TYR A 43 2.73 8.20 7.55
N GLY A 44 3.21 6.98 7.74
CA GLY A 44 4.63 6.64 7.67
C GLY A 44 5.01 6.13 6.27
N MET A 45 6.31 6.11 5.95
CA MET A 45 6.81 5.52 4.70
C MET A 45 6.80 3.98 4.70
N ASP A 46 6.48 3.35 5.83
CA ASP A 46 6.35 1.90 5.94
C ASP A 46 5.07 1.42 5.27
N PHE A 47 5.20 0.36 4.47
CA PHE A 47 4.09 -0.24 3.75
C PHE A 47 4.28 -1.75 3.61
N GLU A 48 3.16 -2.45 3.47
CA GLU A 48 3.16 -3.88 3.23
C GLU A 48 2.76 -4.19 1.79
N LEU A 49 3.45 -5.14 1.17
CA LEU A 49 3.05 -5.71 -0.11
C LEU A 49 2.38 -7.06 0.16
N GLU A 50 1.16 -7.23 -0.36
CA GLU A 50 0.43 -8.47 -0.23
C GLU A 50 0.11 -9.10 -1.58
N PHE A 51 0.13 -10.44 -1.61
CA PHE A 51 -0.19 -11.24 -2.78
C PHE A 51 -1.48 -12.02 -2.56
N CYS A 52 -2.39 -11.99 -3.53
CA CYS A 52 -3.61 -12.77 -3.50
C CYS A 52 -3.33 -14.19 -4.02
N LYS A 53 -3.51 -15.18 -3.16
CA LYS A 53 -3.39 -16.60 -3.50
C LYS A 53 -4.66 -17.34 -3.06
N ASP A 54 -5.27 -18.08 -3.97
CA ASP A 54 -6.48 -18.88 -3.68
C ASP A 54 -7.62 -18.03 -3.05
N GLY A 55 -7.76 -16.79 -3.54
CA GLY A 55 -8.77 -15.83 -3.06
C GLY A 55 -8.49 -15.21 -1.69
N ARG A 56 -7.30 -15.43 -1.11
CA ARG A 56 -6.88 -14.89 0.19
C ARG A 56 -5.62 -14.04 0.05
N TRP A 57 -5.51 -13.01 0.88
CA TRP A 57 -4.37 -12.11 0.90
C TRP A 57 -3.28 -12.62 1.85
N TYR A 58 -2.03 -12.51 1.39
CA TYR A 58 -0.86 -12.89 2.16
C TYR A 58 0.20 -11.79 2.11
N THR A 59 0.69 -11.39 3.27
CA THR A 59 1.80 -10.46 3.43
C THR A 59 3.10 -11.08 2.95
N MET A 60 3.83 -10.32 2.13
CA MET A 60 5.12 -10.70 1.60
C MET A 60 6.24 -10.32 2.55
N GLU A 61 7.25 -11.17 2.63
CA GLU A 61 8.45 -10.89 3.44
C GLU A 61 9.33 -9.82 2.78
N MET A 62 9.60 -8.73 3.51
CA MET A 62 10.57 -7.70 3.13
C MET A 62 12.01 -8.23 3.19
N LYS A 63 12.89 -7.70 2.34
CA LYS A 63 14.33 -8.03 2.30
C LYS A 63 15.09 -7.41 3.47
N ASP A 64 14.72 -6.20 3.86
CA ASP A 64 15.37 -5.40 4.90
C ASP A 64 14.28 -4.75 5.76
N THR A 65 14.44 -4.84 7.07
CA THR A 65 13.54 -4.25 8.08
C THR A 65 14.08 -2.92 8.60
N SER A 66 15.18 -2.41 8.03
CA SER A 66 15.74 -1.11 8.36
C SER A 66 14.94 -0.03 7.64
N PHE A 67 14.04 0.64 8.35
CA PHE A 67 13.25 1.74 7.80
C PHE A 67 13.67 3.08 8.36
N ILE A 68 13.54 4.12 7.53
CA ILE A 68 13.64 5.51 7.96
C ILE A 68 12.23 5.94 8.35
N SER A 69 12.02 6.23 9.63
CA SER A 69 10.77 6.81 10.12
C SER A 69 10.61 8.23 9.59
N LEU A 70 10.05 8.35 8.39
CA LEU A 70 9.56 9.61 7.84
C LEU A 70 8.03 9.60 7.94
N THR A 71 7.47 10.65 8.52
CA THR A 71 6.03 10.86 8.62
C THR A 71 5.60 11.94 7.65
N GLY A 72 4.61 11.65 6.82
CA GLY A 72 3.96 12.62 5.93
C GLY A 72 2.58 13.01 6.46
N ILE A 73 2.04 14.11 5.92
CA ILE A 73 0.68 14.59 6.17
C ILE A 73 -0.01 14.77 4.82
N ILE A 74 -1.25 14.29 4.73
CA ILE A 74 -2.16 14.47 3.60
C ILE A 74 -3.29 15.38 4.05
N ALA A 75 -3.38 16.57 3.46
CA ALA A 75 -4.45 17.51 3.75
C ALA A 75 -5.80 17.00 3.21
N ALA A 76 -6.87 17.29 3.94
CA ALA A 76 -8.23 16.97 3.51
C ALA A 76 -8.57 17.62 2.15
N GLY A 77 -9.30 16.88 1.31
CA GLY A 77 -9.80 17.33 0.02
C GLY A 77 -8.75 17.47 -1.09
N THR A 78 -7.48 17.19 -0.80
CA THR A 78 -6.40 17.30 -1.80
C THR A 78 -5.86 15.91 -2.13
N PRO A 79 -5.89 15.48 -3.40
CA PRO A 79 -5.23 14.24 -3.80
C PRO A 79 -3.74 14.30 -3.52
N HIS A 80 -3.17 13.20 -3.00
CA HIS A 80 -1.76 13.10 -2.68
C HIS A 80 -1.16 11.84 -3.31
N GLU A 81 0.03 11.98 -3.89
CA GLU A 81 0.76 10.87 -4.50
C GLU A 81 1.73 10.27 -3.49
N ILE A 82 1.75 8.93 -3.41
CA ILE A 82 2.76 8.18 -2.65
C ILE A 82 3.45 7.22 -3.62
N ASP A 83 4.79 7.26 -3.65
CA ASP A 83 5.62 6.37 -4.46
C ASP A 83 6.23 5.28 -3.58
N TYR A 84 5.89 4.02 -3.88
CA TYR A 84 6.32 2.85 -3.13
C TYR A 84 7.43 2.12 -3.88
N HIS A 85 8.66 2.21 -3.37
CA HIS A 85 9.84 1.64 -3.99
C HIS A 85 9.95 0.12 -3.80
N ILE A 86 9.17 -0.64 -4.58
CA ILE A 86 9.05 -2.10 -4.47
C ILE A 86 10.40 -2.82 -4.53
N HIS A 87 11.31 -2.43 -5.43
CA HIS A 87 12.61 -3.11 -5.60
C HIS A 87 13.52 -3.02 -4.39
N ASP A 88 13.42 -1.90 -3.66
CA ASP A 88 14.25 -1.61 -2.50
C ASP A 88 13.86 -2.51 -1.33
N HIS A 89 12.56 -2.81 -1.19
CA HIS A 89 12.04 -3.56 -0.05
C HIS A 89 11.72 -5.03 -0.35
N TYR A 90 11.39 -5.41 -1.59
CA TYR A 90 10.90 -6.74 -1.93
C TYR A 90 11.71 -7.44 -3.03
N ARG A 91 11.73 -8.78 -2.99
CA ARG A 91 12.41 -9.60 -4.02
C ARG A 91 11.69 -9.50 -5.35
N THR A 92 12.42 -9.02 -6.35
CA THR A 92 11.98 -8.97 -7.75
C THR A 92 12.81 -9.94 -8.61
N PRO A 93 12.27 -10.46 -9.73
CA PRO A 93 10.95 -10.16 -10.28
C PRO A 93 9.79 -10.66 -9.41
N LEU A 94 8.71 -9.88 -9.36
CA LEU A 94 7.45 -10.32 -8.78
C LEU A 94 6.82 -11.40 -9.68
N LYS A 95 6.08 -12.32 -9.07
CA LYS A 95 5.33 -13.33 -9.83
C LYS A 95 4.09 -12.68 -10.43
N ALA A 96 3.60 -13.22 -11.54
CA ALA A 96 2.32 -12.79 -12.08
C ALA A 96 1.17 -13.07 -11.09
N GLY A 97 0.21 -12.17 -11.02
CA GLY A 97 -0.99 -12.31 -10.19
C GLY A 97 -1.48 -11.00 -9.59
N ARG A 98 -2.43 -11.10 -8.65
CA ARG A 98 -3.05 -9.95 -7.98
C ARG A 98 -2.28 -9.57 -6.73
N TYR A 99 -2.05 -8.28 -6.56
CA TYR A 99 -1.32 -7.69 -5.46
C TYR A 99 -2.11 -6.53 -4.87
N ARG A 100 -1.74 -6.16 -3.64
CA ARG A 100 -2.12 -4.88 -3.06
C ARG A 100 -1.00 -4.30 -2.21
N ILE A 101 -0.87 -2.98 -2.23
CA ILE A 101 -0.10 -2.25 -1.22
C ILE A 101 -1.07 -1.94 -0.09
N VAL A 102 -0.66 -2.21 1.15
CA VAL A 102 -1.39 -1.82 2.36
C VAL A 102 -0.61 -0.72 3.06
N GLN A 103 -1.29 0.40 3.33
CA GLN A 103 -0.73 1.56 4.01
C GLN A 103 -1.54 1.86 5.28
N GLU A 104 -0.83 2.12 6.36
CA GLU A 104 -1.41 2.67 7.58
C GLU A 104 -1.56 4.19 7.46
N PHE A 105 -2.76 4.68 7.76
CA PHE A 105 -3.07 6.09 7.93
C PHE A 105 -3.58 6.34 9.35
N SER A 106 -3.17 7.44 9.94
CA SER A 106 -3.69 7.94 11.21
C SER A 106 -4.51 9.21 10.98
N SER A 107 -5.68 9.32 11.59
CA SER A 107 -6.49 10.53 11.57
C SER A 107 -6.99 10.84 12.98
N GLU A 108 -7.11 12.12 13.33
CA GLU A 108 -7.75 12.51 14.59
C GLU A 108 -9.23 12.10 14.65
N GLU A 109 -9.91 12.07 13.50
CA GLU A 109 -11.34 11.76 13.41
C GLU A 109 -11.62 10.25 13.35
N LEU A 110 -10.78 9.49 12.65
CA LEU A 110 -10.99 8.06 12.38
C LEU A 110 -10.12 7.12 13.22
N GLY A 111 -9.08 7.64 13.86
CA GLY A 111 -8.03 6.81 14.46
C GLY A 111 -7.12 6.18 13.40
N ILE A 112 -6.66 4.96 13.66
CA ILE A 112 -5.79 4.20 12.74
C ILE A 112 -6.65 3.46 11.72
N CYS A 113 -6.32 3.59 10.44
CA CYS A 113 -6.98 2.94 9.31
C CYS A 113 -5.96 2.30 8.38
N TYR A 114 -6.24 1.09 7.90
CA TYR A 114 -5.43 0.44 6.86
C TYR A 114 -6.14 0.54 5.52
N CYS A 115 -5.55 1.22 4.55
CA CYS A 115 -6.10 1.29 3.19
C CYS A 115 -5.27 0.43 2.25
N ALA A 116 -5.87 -0.02 1.15
CA ALA A 116 -5.16 -0.81 0.17
C ALA A 116 -5.43 -0.38 -1.28
N ALA A 117 -4.36 -0.30 -2.06
CA ALA A 117 -4.40 -0.15 -3.51
C ALA A 117 -4.14 -1.50 -4.17
N GLU A 118 -5.14 -2.05 -4.88
CA GLU A 118 -4.99 -3.29 -5.65
C GLU A 118 -4.43 -3.04 -7.06
N PHE A 119 -3.64 -4.00 -7.56
CA PHE A 119 -3.10 -4.00 -8.92
C PHE A 119 -2.72 -5.43 -9.36
N VAL A 120 -2.34 -5.59 -10.63
CA VAL A 120 -1.91 -6.87 -11.21
C VAL A 120 -0.47 -6.81 -11.71
N ILE A 121 0.30 -7.88 -11.47
CA ILE A 121 1.58 -8.11 -12.11
C ILE A 121 1.42 -9.05 -13.31
N GLN A 122 1.99 -8.68 -14.46
CA GLN A 122 1.99 -9.42 -15.72
C GLN A 122 3.40 -9.85 -16.15
#